data_AF-A0AA40MER6-F1
#
_entry.id   AF-A0AA40MER6-F1
#
_cell.length_a   1.000
_cell.length_b   1.000
_cell.length_c   1.000
_cell.angle_alpha   90.00
_cell.angle_beta   90.00
_cell.angle_gamma   90.00
#
_symmetry.space_group_name_H-M   'P 1'
#
loop_
_entity.id
_entity.type
_entity.pdbx_description
1 polymer ?
#
loop_
_entity_poly.entity_id
_entity_poly.type
_entity_poly.pdbx_seq_one_letter_code
_entity_poly.pdbx_strand_id
1 'polypeptide(L)' 'MKVVKFQRHYAQYTPGDVAGFEDAHADRLVEAQIARAHEPEAKEMKAPTKADTSKPTATKG' A
#
# COMPACT_ATOMS: atom_id res chain seq x y z
N MET A 1 1.70 -11.21 6.80
CA MET A 1 1.99 -10.09 5.87
C MET A 1 0.80 -9.97 4.93
N LYS A 2 -0.07 -9.01 5.21
CA LYS A 2 -1.35 -8.77 4.53
C LYS A 2 -1.18 -7.66 3.52
N VAL A 3 -1.60 -7.90 2.29
CA VAL A 3 -1.55 -6.90 1.23
C VAL A 3 -2.83 -6.07 1.31
N VAL A 4 -2.70 -4.76 1.21
CA VAL A 4 -3.83 -3.83 1.16
C VAL A 4 -3.70 -2.91 -0.04
N LYS A 5 -4.83 -2.52 -0.60
CA LYS A 5 -4.91 -1.52 -1.65
C LYS A 5 -5.42 -0.21 -1.07
N PHE A 6 -4.62 0.83 -1.17
CA PHE A 6 -4.99 2.17 -0.73
C PHE A 6 -6.13 2.70 -1.58
N GLN A 7 -7.17 3.21 -0.93
CA GLN A 7 -8.27 3.93 -1.59
C GLN A 7 -8.21 5.42 -1.30
N ARG A 8 -7.40 5.81 -0.30
CA ARG A 8 -7.13 7.19 0.07
C ARG A 8 -5.63 7.42 0.11
N HIS A 9 -5.26 8.69 -0.05
CA HIS A 9 -3.87 9.10 0.11
C HIS A 9 -3.44 8.88 1.57
N TYR A 10 -2.36 8.14 1.78
CA TYR A 10 -1.82 7.84 3.11
C TYR A 10 -0.30 7.83 3.09
N ALA A 11 0.31 8.73 3.86
CA ALA A 11 1.75 8.95 3.85
C ALA A 11 2.30 9.17 2.42
N GLN A 12 2.98 8.17 1.87
CA GLN A 12 3.52 8.18 0.49
C GLN A 12 2.64 7.42 -0.53
N TYR A 13 1.60 6.75 -0.06
CA TYR A 13 0.73 5.91 -0.88
C TYR A 13 -0.45 6.72 -1.42
N THR A 14 -0.72 6.55 -2.70
CA THR A 14 -1.84 7.20 -3.39
C THR A 14 -3.03 6.23 -3.52
N PRO A 15 -4.25 6.74 -3.73
CA PRO A 15 -5.39 5.89 -4.08
C PRO A 15 -5.06 5.03 -5.31
N GLY A 16 -5.12 3.71 -5.16
CA GLY A 16 -4.76 2.75 -6.19
C GLY A 16 -3.45 2.00 -5.90
N ASP A 17 -2.62 2.52 -5.00
CA ASP A 17 -1.35 1.88 -4.61
C ASP A 17 -1.59 0.61 -3.78
N VAL A 18 -0.68 -0.36 -3.90
CA VAL A 18 -0.78 -1.67 -3.25
C VAL A 18 0.48 -1.92 -2.44
N ALA A 19 0.32 -2.14 -1.15
CA ALA A 19 1.44 -2.39 -0.25
C ALA A 19 1.16 -3.55 0.72
N GLY A 20 2.22 -4.27 1.08
CA GLY A 20 2.18 -5.31 2.10
C GLY A 20 2.49 -4.73 3.47
N PHE A 21 1.57 -4.89 4.41
CA PHE A 21 1.75 -4.52 5.80
C PHE A 21 1.61 -5.74 6.72
N GLU A 22 2.01 -5.58 7.97
CA GLU A 22 1.68 -6.54 8.99
C GLU A 22 0.17 -6.56 9.23
N ASP A 23 -0.37 -7.74 9.54
CA ASP A 23 -1.82 -7.98 9.63
C ASP A 23 -2.52 -6.99 10.57
N ALA A 24 -1.90 -6.64 11.71
CA ALA A 24 -2.43 -5.64 12.64
C ALA A 24 -2.46 -4.20 12.06
N HIS A 25 -1.46 -3.83 11.25
CA HIS A 25 -1.40 -2.51 10.63
C HIS A 25 -2.32 -2.41 9.42
N ALA A 26 -2.40 -3.49 8.63
CA ALA A 26 -3.34 -3.63 7.54
C ALA A 26 -4.78 -3.47 8.03
N ASP A 27 -5.15 -4.12 9.13
CA ASP A 27 -6.49 -4.00 9.70
C ASP A 27 -6.83 -2.56 10.09
N ARG A 28 -5.90 -1.85 10.76
CA ARG A 28 -6.08 -0.42 11.06
C ARG A 28 -6.32 0.44 9.82
N LEU A 29 -5.60 0.18 8.72
CA LEU A 29 -5.80 0.90 7.46
C LEU A 29 -7.17 0.62 6.84
N VAL A 30 -7.67 -0.61 7.00
CA VAL A 30 -9.00 -1.02 6.54
C VAL A 30 -10.10 -0.42 7.41
N GLU A 31 -9.97 -0.50 8.73
CA GLU A 31 -10.90 0.10 9.69
C GLU A 31 -10.99 1.62 9.54
N ALA A 32 -9.86 2.28 9.27
CA ALA A 32 -9.81 3.73 9.00
C ALA A 32 -10.35 4.11 7.61
N GLN A 33 -10.80 3.14 6.80
CA GLN A 33 -11.23 3.32 5.40
C GLN A 33 -10.15 4.00 4.53
N ILE A 34 -8.88 3.79 4.88
CA ILE A 34 -7.73 4.31 4.14
C ILE A 34 -7.34 3.33 3.03
N ALA A 35 -7.38 2.04 3.34
CA ALA A 35 -7.11 0.96 2.41
C ALA A 35 -8.21 -0.10 2.48
N ARG A 36 -8.18 -1.06 1.57
CA ARG A 36 -9.03 -2.25 1.61
C ARG A 36 -8.14 -3.48 1.58
N ALA A 37 -8.55 -4.52 2.30
CA ALA A 37 -7.90 -5.81 2.26
C ALA A 37 -7.80 -6.26 0.79
N HIS A 38 -6.57 -6.36 0.30
CA HIS A 38 -6.28 -6.99 -0.98
C HIS A 38 -5.91 -8.41 -0.65
N GLU A 39 -6.90 -9.31 -0.60
CA GLU A 39 -6.58 -10.73 -0.52
C GLU A 39 -5.87 -11.12 -1.83
N PRO A 40 -4.59 -11.53 -1.77
CA PRO A 40 -4.01 -12.19 -2.91
C PRO A 40 -4.71 -13.54 -2.96
N GLU A 41 -5.68 -13.70 -3.85
CA GLU A 41 -6.14 -15.02 -4.26
C GLU A 41 -4.86 -15.82 -4.56
N ALA A 42 -4.70 -16.97 -3.91
CA ALA A 42 -3.44 -17.71 -3.73
C ALA A 42 -2.86 -18.33 -5.01
N LYS A 43 -2.92 -17.61 -6.12
CA LYS A 43 -2.44 -17.99 -7.43
C LYS A 43 -2.03 -16.71 -8.13
N GLU A 44 -0.80 -16.30 -7.87
CA GLU A 44 0.15 -15.73 -8.83
C GLU A 44 1.23 -14.97 -8.08
N MET A 45 2.26 -15.75 -7.79
CA MET A 45 3.63 -15.30 -7.58
C MET A 45 4.06 -14.39 -8.74
N LYS A 46 3.74 -13.09 -8.65
CA LYS A 46 4.39 -12.02 -9.39
C LYS A 46 4.54 -10.81 -8.49
N ALA A 47 5.62 -10.80 -7.72
CA ALA A 47 6.21 -9.56 -7.21
C ALA A 47 6.69 -8.68 -8.39
N PRO A 48 7.08 -7.42 -8.15
CA PRO A 48 6.43 -6.38 -7.37
C PRO A 48 5.98 -5.29 -8.36
N THR A 49 4.71 -4.89 -8.37
CA THR A 49 4.31 -3.74 -9.20
C THR A 49 4.80 -2.48 -8.53
N LYS A 50 6.05 -2.14 -8.89
CA LYS A 50 6.62 -0.81 -8.95
C LYS A 50 6.38 -0.01 -7.67
N ALA A 51 7.34 -0.13 -6.76
CA ALA A 51 7.77 1.02 -6.01
C ALA A 51 8.23 2.11 -7.01
N ASP A 52 7.29 2.84 -7.61
CA ASP A 52 7.55 4.17 -8.15
C ASP A 52 7.58 5.13 -6.95
N THR A 53 8.48 4.86 -6.01
CA THR A 53 8.96 5.87 -5.07
C THR A 53 10.27 6.40 -5.64
N SER A 54 10.22 6.92 -6.86
CA SER A 54 11.17 7.94 -7.29
C SER A 54 10.72 9.27 -6.69
N LYS A 55 10.71 9.34 -5.36
CA LYS A 55 10.72 10.62 -4.64
C LYS A 55 12.17 10.88 -4.26
N PRO A 56 12.94 11.67 -5.03
CA PRO A 56 13.98 12.45 -4.39
C PRO A 56 13.26 13.49 -3.53
N THR A 57 13.18 13.23 -2.23
CA THR A 57 13.17 14.32 -1.25
C THR A 57 14.50 15.04 -1.35
N ALA A 58 14.51 16.23 -1.96
CA ALA A 58 15.53 17.26 -1.75
C ALA A 58 14.89 18.61 -2.14
N THR A 59 14.32 19.34 -1.18
CA THR A 59 14.95 20.45 -0.43
C THR A 59 14.67 21.79 -1.11
N LYS A 60 14.02 22.69 -0.35
CA LYS A 60 13.84 24.11 -0.69
C LYS A 60 15.19 24.76 -0.99
N GLY A 61 15.28 25.54 -2.07
CA GLY A 61 16.38 26.44 -2.39
C GLY A 61 15.98 27.35 -3.53
#